data_AF-A0A946YQF5-F1
#
_entry.id   AF-A0A946YQF5-F1
#
_cell.length_a   1.000
_cell.length_b   1.000
_cell.length_c   1.000
_cell.angle_alpha   90.00
_cell.angle_beta   90.00
_cell.angle_gamma   90.00
#
_symmetry.space_group_name_H-M   'P 1'
#
loop_
_entity.id
_entity.type
_entity.pdbx_description
1 polymer ?
#
loop_
_entity_poly.entity_id
_entity_poly.type
_entity_poly.pdbx_seq_one_letter_code
_entity_poly.pdbx_strand_id
1 'polypeptide(L)'
;MSEAELRRPARALVTRPAQSAQELLALLEKNGWQPQALPMLEIDWLPAHSCMPALEQLFTRQTARCIAVFISVNAVHSTAALLQQQNLQWPAHVACAGI
;
A
#
# COMPACT_ATOMS: atom_id res chain seq x y z
N MET A 1 1.57 -26.23 -38.28
CA MET A 1 1.50 -24.97 -37.49
C MET A 1 2.84 -24.28 -37.66
N SER A 2 2.84 -23.06 -38.19
CA SER A 2 4.10 -22.36 -38.53
C SER A 2 4.73 -21.74 -37.29
N GLU A 3 6.07 -21.62 -37.24
CA GLU A 3 6.81 -20.92 -36.17
C GLU A 3 6.31 -19.48 -35.89
N ALA A 4 5.55 -18.89 -36.81
CA ALA A 4 4.94 -17.57 -36.66
C ALA A 4 3.79 -17.53 -35.63
N GLU A 5 3.14 -18.66 -35.33
CA GLU A 5 2.10 -18.73 -34.28
C GLU A 5 2.70 -18.82 -32.86
N LEU A 6 3.99 -19.15 -32.74
CA LEU A 6 4.68 -19.34 -31.45
C LEU A 6 5.14 -18.04 -30.76
N ARG A 7 4.97 -16.86 -31.38
CA ARG A 7 5.48 -15.58 -30.83
C ARG A 7 4.40 -14.55 -30.52
N ARG A 8 3.17 -14.96 -30.22
CA ARG A 8 2.19 -14.01 -29.69
C ARG A 8 2.57 -13.68 -28.24
N PRO A 9 2.76 -12.39 -27.89
CA PRO A 9 3.04 -12.02 -26.51
C PRO A 9 1.90 -12.48 -25.61
N ALA A 10 2.24 -13.09 -24.49
CA ALA A 10 1.25 -13.60 -23.54
C ALA A 10 0.47 -12.43 -22.93
N ARG A 11 -0.85 -12.59 -22.81
CA ARG A 11 -1.73 -11.57 -22.24
C ARG A 11 -1.83 -11.78 -20.72
N ALA A 12 -1.83 -10.68 -19.97
CA ALA A 12 -2.02 -10.70 -18.52
C ALA A 12 -3.14 -9.75 -18.12
N LEU A 13 -4.01 -10.16 -17.19
CA LEU A 13 -4.99 -9.26 -16.57
C LEU A 13 -4.49 -8.91 -15.16
N VAL A 14 -4.30 -7.63 -14.89
CA VAL A 14 -3.76 -7.14 -13.61
C VAL A 14 -4.88 -6.53 -12.79
N THR A 15 -5.22 -7.16 -11.66
CA THR A 15 -6.37 -6.79 -10.80
C THR A 15 -6.01 -5.92 -9.60
N ARG A 16 -4.75 -5.51 -9.49
CA ARG A 16 -4.24 -4.69 -8.38
C ARG A 16 -4.88 -3.30 -8.32
N PRO A 17 -4.92 -2.67 -7.14
CA PRO A 17 -5.30 -1.27 -7.02
C PRO A 17 -4.51 -0.38 -7.97
N ALA A 18 -5.19 0.62 -8.56
CA ALA A 18 -4.65 1.43 -9.65
C ALA A 18 -3.28 2.04 -9.31
N GLN A 19 -3.13 2.61 -8.10
CA GLN A 19 -1.88 3.25 -7.67
C GLN A 19 -0.69 2.28 -7.55
N SER A 20 -0.95 0.98 -7.37
CA SER A 20 0.08 -0.07 -7.18
C SER A 20 0.30 -0.96 -8.40
N ALA A 21 -0.50 -0.79 -9.46
CA ALA A 21 -0.45 -1.62 -10.65
C ALA A 21 0.63 -1.15 -11.65
N GLN A 22 0.95 0.15 -11.67
CA GLN A 22 1.76 0.78 -12.73
C GLN A 22 3.14 0.15 -12.90
N GLU A 23 3.87 -0.09 -11.80
CA GLU A 23 5.19 -0.72 -11.84
C GLU A 23 5.13 -2.15 -12.38
N LEU A 24 4.09 -2.91 -12.01
CA LEU A 24 3.89 -4.28 -12.49
C LEU A 24 3.53 -4.29 -13.98
N LEU A 25 2.69 -3.37 -14.44
CA LEU A 25 2.36 -3.24 -15.87
C LEU A 25 3.63 -2.97 -16.69
N ALA A 26 4.43 -1.99 -16.29
CA ALA A 26 5.68 -1.65 -16.97
C ALA A 26 6.67 -2.82 -16.97
N LEU A 27 6.76 -3.56 -15.86
CA LEU A 27 7.60 -4.76 -15.76
C LEU A 27 7.12 -5.87 -16.72
N LEU A 28 5.81 -6.10 -16.81
CA LEU A 28 5.23 -7.10 -17.70
C LEU A 28 5.47 -6.74 -19.17
N GLU A 29 5.23 -5.49 -19.56
CA GLU A 29 5.51 -4.99 -20.92
C GLU A 29 6.98 -5.15 -21.29
N LYS A 30 7.90 -4.78 -20.39
CA LYS A 30 9.34 -4.95 -20.58
C LYS A 30 9.76 -6.41 -20.81
N ASN A 31 8.99 -7.36 -20.27
CA ASN A 31 9.24 -8.80 -20.44
C ASN A 31 8.42 -9.44 -21.57
N GLY A 32 7.85 -8.62 -22.48
CA GLY A 32 7.16 -9.11 -23.67
C GLY A 32 5.73 -9.60 -23.45
N TRP A 33 5.10 -9.19 -22.34
CA TRP A 33 3.67 -9.43 -22.11
C TRP A 33 2.81 -8.29 -22.64
N GLN A 34 1.51 -8.56 -22.78
CA GLN A 34 0.47 -7.56 -23.03
C GLN A 34 -0.43 -7.46 -21.80
N PRO A 35 -0.04 -6.71 -20.76
CA PRO A 35 -0.86 -6.56 -19.58
C PRO A 35 -2.04 -5.61 -19.84
N GLN A 36 -3.19 -5.93 -19.25
CA GLN A 36 -4.36 -5.08 -19.20
C GLN A 36 -4.73 -4.86 -17.74
N ALA A 37 -4.85 -3.61 -17.32
CA ALA A 37 -5.28 -3.27 -15.97
C ALA A 37 -6.80 -3.41 -15.85
N LEU A 38 -7.25 -4.08 -14.79
CA LEU A 38 -8.63 -4.11 -14.34
C LEU A 38 -8.64 -3.93 -12.81
N PRO A 39 -8.46 -2.71 -12.30
CA PRO A 39 -8.42 -2.47 -10.85
C PRO A 39 -9.72 -2.97 -10.20
N MET A 40 -9.61 -3.94 -9.30
CA MET A 40 -10.77 -4.50 -8.60
C MET A 40 -11.01 -3.86 -7.23
N LEU A 41 -10.07 -3.02 -6.78
CA LEU A 41 -10.08 -2.37 -5.49
C LEU A 41 -9.57 -0.94 -5.62
N GLU A 42 -10.21 -0.04 -4.90
CA GLU A 42 -9.76 1.34 -4.67
C GLU A 42 -9.22 1.46 -3.25
N ILE A 43 -8.14 2.22 -3.07
CA ILE A 43 -7.57 2.49 -1.76
C ILE A 43 -7.84 3.95 -1.45
N ASP A 44 -8.75 4.15 -0.50
CA ASP A 44 -9.09 5.46 0.02
C ASP A 44 -8.57 5.64 1.44
N TRP A 45 -8.17 6.87 1.74
CA TRP A 45 -7.78 7.25 3.09
C TRP A 45 -9.03 7.41 3.95
N LEU A 46 -8.99 6.85 5.15
CA LEU A 46 -10.02 7.16 6.15
C LEU A 46 -9.88 8.63 6.59
N PRO A 47 -11.01 9.33 6.82
CA PRO A 47 -10.98 10.66 7.38
C PRO A 47 -10.22 10.69 8.71
N ALA A 48 -9.44 11.75 8.94
CA ALA A 48 -8.61 11.89 10.15
C ALA A 48 -9.42 11.66 11.45
N HIS A 49 -10.62 12.22 11.53
CA HIS A 49 -11.50 12.10 12.70
C HIS A 49 -11.87 10.65 13.05
N SER A 50 -11.87 9.74 12.07
CA SER A 50 -12.13 8.32 12.29
C SER A 50 -10.94 7.60 12.94
N CYS A 51 -9.72 8.12 12.75
CA CYS A 51 -8.47 7.51 13.22
C CYS A 51 -7.94 8.12 14.53
N MET A 52 -8.28 9.38 14.82
CA MET A 52 -7.74 10.13 15.96
C MET A 52 -7.94 9.44 17.32
N PRO A 53 -9.11 8.88 17.68
CA PRO A 53 -9.29 8.26 18.99
C PRO A 53 -8.32 7.09 19.24
N ALA A 54 -8.03 6.29 18.20
CA ALA A 54 -7.08 5.19 18.31
C ALA A 54 -5.64 5.68 18.43
N LEU A 55 -5.28 6.75 17.71
CA LEU A 55 -3.97 7.39 17.85
C LEU A 55 -3.79 8.00 19.25
N GLU A 56 -4.78 8.73 19.77
CA GLU A 56 -4.70 9.30 21.11
C GLU A 56 -4.48 8.24 22.19
N GLN A 57 -5.15 7.09 22.08
CA GLN A 57 -4.91 5.94 22.97
C GLN A 57 -3.48 5.40 22.86
N LEU A 58 -2.94 5.32 21.64
CA LEU A 58 -1.58 4.86 21.39
C LEU A 58 -0.53 5.82 21.98
N PHE A 59 -0.82 7.14 21.95
CA PHE A 59 0.06 8.17 22.48
C PHE A 59 -0.02 8.31 24.01
N THR A 60 -1.19 8.07 24.61
CA THR A 60 -1.41 8.28 26.06
C THR A 60 -1.04 7.06 26.92
N ARG A 61 -1.08 5.84 26.37
CA ARG A 61 -0.73 4.62 27.11
C ARG A 61 0.79 4.44 27.25
N GLN A 62 1.40 5.13 28.20
CA GLN A 62 2.84 5.02 28.51
C GLN A 62 3.23 3.71 29.24
N THR A 63 2.27 3.00 29.84
CA THR A 63 2.54 1.88 30.75
C THR A 63 2.66 0.51 30.09
N ALA A 64 2.35 0.38 28.80
CA ALA A 64 2.51 -0.86 28.05
C ALA A 64 3.43 -0.65 26.84
N ARG A 65 4.43 -1.53 26.66
CA ARG A 65 5.18 -1.60 25.40
C ARG A 65 4.21 -2.05 24.31
N CYS A 66 3.86 -1.13 23.41
CA CYS A 66 2.98 -1.39 22.28
C CYS A 66 3.82 -1.52 21.00
N ILE A 67 3.37 -2.37 20.08
CA ILE A 67 3.95 -2.49 18.74
C ILE A 67 2.89 -2.08 17.74
N ALA A 68 3.22 -1.14 16.85
CA ALA A 68 2.43 -0.83 15.67
C ALA A 68 2.91 -1.70 14.51
N VAL A 69 1.98 -2.43 13.88
CA VAL A 69 2.27 -3.30 12.73
C VAL A 69 1.73 -2.65 11.46
N PHE A 70 2.62 -2.39 10.50
CA PHE A 70 2.28 -1.85 9.19
C PHE A 70 2.28 -2.97 8.15
N ILE A 71 1.10 -3.29 7.61
CA ILE A 71 0.90 -4.39 6.66
C ILE A 71 1.07 -4.00 5.18
N SER A 72 1.36 -2.72 4.92
CA SER A 72 1.59 -2.21 3.56
C SER A 72 2.31 -0.86 3.60
N VAL A 73 2.95 -0.52 2.49
CA VAL A 73 3.52 0.82 2.27
C VAL A 73 2.46 1.92 2.34
N ASN A 74 1.22 1.63 1.92
CA ASN A 74 0.12 2.58 2.00
C ASN A 74 -0.23 2.92 3.44
N ALA A 75 -0.24 1.93 4.35
CA ALA A 75 -0.47 2.17 5.77
C ALA A 75 0.64 3.07 6.38
N VAL A 76 1.90 2.85 6.00
CA VAL A 76 3.01 3.70 6.46
C VAL A 76 2.81 5.13 5.97
N HIS A 77 2.53 5.32 4.67
CA HIS A 77 2.27 6.65 4.10
C HIS A 77 1.04 7.32 4.74
N SER A 78 -0.02 6.56 5.06
CA SER A 78 -1.24 7.09 5.73
C SER A 78 -0.84 7.72 7.04
N THR A 79 -0.13 6.94 7.86
CA THR A 79 0.20 7.32 9.22
C THR A 79 1.18 8.48 9.22
N ALA A 80 2.21 8.44 8.38
CA ALA A 80 3.17 9.54 8.26
C ALA A 80 2.48 10.86 7.84
N ALA A 81 1.61 10.81 6.83
CA ALA A 81 0.86 11.99 6.37
C ALA A 81 -0.07 12.54 7.45
N LEU A 82 -0.79 11.66 8.16
CA LEU A 82 -1.69 12.06 9.25
C LEU A 82 -0.93 12.70 10.41
N LEU A 83 0.20 12.12 10.83
CA LEU A 83 1.06 12.69 11.88
C LEU A 83 1.57 14.07 11.48
N GLN A 84 2.02 14.22 10.23
CA GLN A 84 2.47 15.51 9.71
C GLN A 84 1.34 16.55 9.70
N GLN A 85 0.14 16.18 9.22
CA GLN A 85 -1.03 17.07 9.18
C GLN A 85 -1.46 17.54 10.58
N GLN A 86 -1.33 16.68 11.58
CA GLN A 86 -1.68 16.99 12.98
C GLN A 86 -0.51 17.56 13.79
N ASN A 87 0.66 17.76 13.16
CA ASN A 87 1.90 18.18 13.83
C ASN A 87 2.27 17.29 15.04
N LEU A 88 2.10 15.98 14.89
CA LEU A 88 2.41 14.96 15.89
C LEU A 88 3.71 14.23 15.56
N GLN A 89 4.46 13.83 16.58
CA GLN A 89 5.63 12.95 16.43
C GLN A 89 5.27 11.50 16.77
N TRP A 90 5.97 10.55 16.16
CA TRP A 90 5.80 9.15 16.53
C TRP A 90 6.21 8.92 18.00
N PRO A 91 5.38 8.27 18.82
CA PRO A 91 5.68 8.09 20.25
C PRO A 91 6.84 7.13 20.45
N ALA A 92 7.84 7.55 21.25
CA ALA A 92 9.06 6.79 21.49
C ALA A 92 8.85 5.43 22.20
N HIS A 93 7.73 5.27 22.91
CA HIS A 93 7.37 4.02 23.59
C HIS A 93 6.70 2.98 22.68
N VAL A 94 6.42 3.32 21.41
CA VAL A 94 5.76 2.43 20.45
C VAL A 94 6.77 1.96 19.41
N ALA A 95 7.06 0.66 19.40
CA ALA A 95 7.90 0.06 18.37
C ALA A 95 7.13 -0.12 17.06
N CYS A 96 7.83 -0.07 15.93
CA CYS A 96 7.26 -0.34 14.61
C CYS A 96 7.72 -1.71 14.10
N ALA A 97 6.79 -2.47 13.51
CA ALA A 97 7.08 -3.67 12.74
C ALA A 97 6.39 -3.57 11.36
N GLY A 98 7.04 -4.08 10.32
CA GLY A 98 6.50 -4.17 8.96
C GLY A 98 6.47 -5.62 8.49
N ILE A 99 5.53 -5.94 7.59
CA ILE A 99 5.39 -7.25 6.92
C ILE A 99 5.51 -7.05 5.42
#